data_AF-A0A9E1TJP7-F1
#
_entry.id   AF-A0A9E1TJP7-F1
#
_cell.length_a   1.000
_cell.length_b   1.000
_cell.length_c   1.000
_cell.angle_alpha   90.00
_cell.angle_beta   90.00
_cell.angle_gamma   90.00
#
_symmetry.space_group_name_H-M   'P 1'
#
loop_
_entity.id
_entity.type
_entity.pdbx_description
1 polymer ?
#
loop_
_entity_poly.entity_id
_entity_poly.type
_entity_poly.pdbx_seq_one_letter_code
_entity_poly.pdbx_strand_id
1 'polypeptide(L)'
;MTVLVDEAVWPWRGARWAHLVSDESVAELHAFARRLGLRRMAFQGDHYDVPTDVRERALALGAEAVRGRDLVRRLRAAGLRLAAPDRPGSWEEVGRWSAPGSRPDLGSMDLVLPGDLAEAFQGVDARWASVDVVAFHRLVSQRWAEVALVVDDDEGVVLVGDVPAGVEVRCHGDQMVELLTPRRREAR
;
A
#
# COMPACT_ATOMS: atom_id res chain seq x y z
N MET A 1 -9.72 20.38 -2.08
CA MET A 1 -9.86 19.02 -2.61
C MET A 1 -9.00 18.92 -3.85
N THR A 2 -7.70 18.69 -3.68
CA THR A 2 -6.82 18.47 -4.82
C THR A 2 -5.70 17.51 -4.47
N VAL A 3 -5.53 16.50 -5.31
CA VAL A 3 -4.30 15.69 -5.31
C VAL A 3 -3.21 16.47 -6.03
N LEU A 4 -2.08 16.66 -5.36
CA LEU A 4 -0.95 17.45 -5.83
C LEU A 4 0.21 16.53 -6.21
N VAL A 5 0.95 16.88 -7.25
CA VAL A 5 2.19 16.19 -7.63
C VAL A 5 3.28 17.20 -7.93
N ASP A 6 4.48 17.00 -7.35
CA ASP A 6 5.62 17.88 -7.59
C ASP A 6 6.44 17.51 -8.84
N GLU A 7 7.53 18.22 -9.09
CA GLU A 7 8.45 17.89 -10.17
C GLU A 7 9.21 16.59 -9.88
N ALA A 8 9.34 15.72 -10.89
CA ALA A 8 10.17 14.52 -10.76
C ALA A 8 11.66 14.90 -10.83
N VAL A 9 12.23 15.27 -9.68
CA VAL A 9 13.63 15.75 -9.57
C VAL A 9 14.51 14.85 -8.70
N TRP A 10 13.94 13.92 -7.94
CA TRP A 10 14.67 13.08 -7.00
C TRP A 10 15.27 11.86 -7.72
N PRO A 11 16.60 11.73 -7.84
CA PRO A 11 17.23 10.62 -8.54
C PRO A 11 17.24 9.36 -7.66
N TRP A 12 16.60 8.28 -8.11
CA TRP A 12 16.63 6.99 -7.43
C TRP A 12 16.40 5.84 -8.43
N ARG A 13 17.23 4.78 -8.32
CA ARG A 13 17.19 3.58 -9.20
C ARG A 13 17.11 3.89 -10.70
N GLY A 14 17.88 4.87 -11.17
CA GLY A 14 17.95 5.24 -12.59
C GLY A 14 16.77 6.05 -13.11
N ALA A 15 15.81 6.41 -12.25
CA ALA A 15 14.68 7.25 -12.59
C ALA A 15 14.66 8.53 -11.74
N ARG A 16 13.83 9.49 -12.16
CA ARG A 16 13.47 10.64 -11.32
C ARG A 16 12.08 10.45 -10.73
N TRP A 17 11.96 10.83 -9.47
CA TRP A 17 10.78 10.61 -8.66
C TRP A 17 10.18 11.94 -8.20
N ALA A 18 8.85 11.94 -8.10
CA ALA A 18 8.02 13.00 -7.58
C ALA A 18 7.22 12.49 -6.39
N HIS A 19 6.68 13.40 -5.59
CA HIS A 19 5.77 13.13 -4.50
C HIS A 19 4.34 13.43 -4.92
N LEU A 20 3.43 12.51 -4.59
CA LEU A 20 2.00 12.62 -4.78
C LEU A 20 1.31 12.72 -3.40
N VAL A 21 0.54 13.79 -3.18
CA VAL A 21 -0.14 14.05 -1.90
C VAL A 21 -1.58 14.51 -2.10
N SER A 22 -2.35 14.53 -1.03
CA SER A 22 -3.60 15.31 -0.95
C SER A 22 -3.38 16.48 0.02
N ASP A 23 -4.00 17.63 -0.26
CA ASP A 23 -4.09 18.76 0.68
C ASP A 23 -5.40 18.76 1.49
N GLU A 24 -6.09 17.63 1.55
CA GLU A 24 -7.34 17.48 2.25
C GLU A 24 -7.38 16.25 3.15
N SER A 25 -7.14 15.05 2.60
CA SER A 25 -7.20 13.83 3.38
C SER A 25 -6.39 12.68 2.78
N VAL A 26 -5.90 11.81 3.66
CA VAL A 26 -5.28 10.54 3.25
C VAL A 26 -6.26 9.64 2.49
N ALA A 27 -7.56 9.71 2.80
CA ALA A 27 -8.61 8.95 2.11
C ALA A 27 -8.73 9.37 0.63
N GLU A 28 -8.72 10.68 0.33
CA GLU A 28 -8.72 11.20 -1.03
C GLU A 28 -7.48 10.70 -1.79
N LEU A 29 -6.30 10.80 -1.16
CA LEU A 29 -5.05 10.33 -1.74
C LEU A 29 -5.10 8.83 -2.05
N HIS A 30 -5.62 8.00 -1.14
CA HIS A 30 -5.77 6.57 -1.34
C HIS A 30 -6.75 6.20 -2.46
N ALA A 31 -7.83 6.96 -2.60
CA ALA A 31 -8.79 6.79 -3.70
C ALA A 31 -8.15 7.16 -5.05
N PHE A 32 -7.40 8.26 -5.11
CA PHE A 32 -6.65 8.66 -6.30
C PHE A 32 -5.57 7.63 -6.67
N ALA A 33 -4.75 7.22 -5.70
CA ALA A 33 -3.72 6.20 -5.88
C ALA A 33 -4.28 4.87 -6.40
N ARG A 34 -5.51 4.51 -6.00
CA ARG A 34 -6.22 3.32 -6.53
C ARG A 34 -6.46 3.42 -8.03
N ARG A 35 -7.01 4.55 -8.47
CA ARG A 35 -7.30 4.81 -9.89
C ARG A 35 -6.03 4.88 -10.72
N LEU A 36 -4.93 5.35 -10.12
CA LEU A 36 -3.61 5.39 -10.74
C LEU A 36 -2.92 4.01 -10.79
N GLY A 37 -3.45 2.98 -10.11
CA GLY A 37 -2.86 1.65 -10.05
C GLY A 37 -1.65 1.55 -9.12
N LEU A 38 -1.54 2.43 -8.12
CA LEU A 38 -0.47 2.36 -7.13
C LEU A 38 -0.75 1.29 -6.09
N ARG A 39 0.30 0.55 -5.73
CA ARG A 39 0.30 -0.37 -4.60
C ARG A 39 -0.05 0.33 -3.30
N ARG A 40 -0.88 -0.27 -2.45
CA ARG A 40 -1.19 0.33 -1.13
C ARG A 40 0.05 0.38 -0.24
N MET A 41 0.94 -0.61 -0.37
CA MET A 41 2.20 -0.69 0.36
C MET A 41 3.20 0.42 0.00
N ALA A 42 3.05 1.08 -1.16
CA ALA A 42 3.92 2.19 -1.56
C ALA A 42 3.67 3.48 -0.75
N PHE A 43 2.59 3.55 0.02
CA PHE A 43 2.25 4.72 0.82
C PHE A 43 3.25 4.94 1.97
N GLN A 44 3.81 6.15 2.04
CA GLN A 44 4.82 6.55 3.02
C GLN A 44 4.24 7.34 4.21
N GLY A 45 2.94 7.19 4.46
CA GLY A 45 2.25 7.75 5.63
C GLY A 45 1.55 9.08 5.37
N ASP A 46 2.08 9.93 4.49
CA ASP A 46 1.45 11.19 4.06
C ASP A 46 1.57 11.45 2.55
N HIS A 47 2.28 10.60 1.81
CA HIS A 47 2.50 10.72 0.37
C HIS A 47 2.75 9.35 -0.29
N TYR A 48 2.71 9.34 -1.61
CA TYR A 48 3.31 8.31 -2.45
C TYR A 48 4.48 8.90 -3.22
N ASP A 49 5.57 8.14 -3.34
CA ASP A 49 6.63 8.43 -4.30
C ASP A 49 6.30 7.80 -5.64
N VAL A 50 6.36 8.58 -6.71
CA VAL A 50 5.99 8.15 -8.05
C VAL A 50 7.11 8.46 -9.05
N PRO A 51 7.50 7.51 -9.93
CA PRO A 51 8.45 7.78 -10.99
C PRO A 51 7.83 8.70 -12.06
N THR A 52 8.67 9.22 -12.94
CA THR A 52 8.29 10.23 -13.96
C THR A 52 7.11 9.78 -14.83
N ASP A 53 7.07 8.52 -15.28
CA ASP A 53 5.97 7.99 -16.09
C ASP A 53 4.64 7.90 -15.32
N VAL A 54 4.70 7.56 -14.03
CA VAL A 54 3.52 7.54 -13.15
C VAL A 54 3.06 8.96 -12.86
N ARG A 55 3.98 9.91 -12.69
CA ARG A 55 3.64 11.34 -12.55
C ARG A 55 2.84 11.83 -13.75
N GLU A 56 3.26 11.54 -14.98
CA GLU A 56 2.51 11.96 -16.18
C GLU A 56 1.09 11.37 -16.22
N ARG A 57 0.93 10.10 -15.80
CA ARG A 57 -0.40 9.50 -15.62
C ARG A 57 -1.21 10.18 -14.52
N ALA A 58 -0.58 10.56 -13.41
CA ALA A 58 -1.26 11.30 -12.33
C ALA A 58 -1.78 12.66 -12.83
N LEU A 59 -0.98 13.39 -13.61
CA LEU A 59 -1.42 14.64 -14.25
C LEU A 59 -2.60 14.41 -15.20
N ALA A 60 -2.52 13.38 -16.05
CA ALA A 60 -3.61 13.01 -16.94
C ALA A 60 -4.90 12.61 -16.20
N LEU A 61 -4.79 12.06 -14.99
CA LEU A 61 -5.90 11.73 -14.09
C LEU A 61 -6.40 12.91 -13.24
N GLY A 62 -5.82 14.10 -13.42
CA GLY A 62 -6.27 15.34 -12.79
C GLY A 62 -5.52 15.77 -11.54
N ALA A 63 -4.31 15.24 -11.27
CA ALA A 63 -3.46 15.79 -10.23
C ALA A 63 -2.97 17.21 -10.63
N GLU A 64 -2.91 18.13 -9.66
CA GLU A 64 -2.37 19.48 -9.86
C GLU A 64 -0.83 19.45 -9.80
N ALA A 65 -0.19 19.89 -10.87
CA ALA A 65 1.25 20.11 -10.88
C ALA A 65 1.60 21.32 -9.99
N VAL A 66 2.44 21.09 -8.99
CA VAL A 66 2.92 22.14 -8.08
C VAL A 66 4.44 22.06 -7.94
N ARG A 67 5.05 23.09 -7.36
CA ARG A 67 6.45 22.98 -6.92
C ARG A 67 6.54 22.20 -5.61
N GLY A 68 7.62 21.45 -5.40
CA GLY A 68 7.80 20.69 -4.15
C GLY A 68 7.65 21.52 -2.86
N ARG A 69 8.08 22.80 -2.87
CA ARG A 69 7.89 23.72 -1.74
C ARG A 69 6.42 24.04 -1.46
N ASP A 70 5.62 24.18 -2.51
CA ASP A 70 4.19 24.52 -2.43
C ASP A 70 3.40 23.29 -1.99
N LEU A 71 3.77 22.10 -2.49
CA LEU A 71 3.28 20.80 -2.05
C LEU A 71 3.43 20.63 -0.53
N VAL A 72 4.66 20.77 -0.02
CA VAL A 72 4.93 20.61 1.43
C VAL A 72 4.18 21.68 2.25
N ARG A 73 4.05 22.91 1.75
CA ARG A 73 3.29 23.96 2.44
C ARG A 73 1.81 23.58 2.57
N ARG A 74 1.18 23.11 1.49
CA ARG A 74 -0.24 22.74 1.50
C ARG A 74 -0.48 21.48 2.35
N LEU A 75 0.38 20.47 2.25
CA LEU A 75 0.32 19.27 3.08
C LEU A 75 0.41 19.60 4.58
N ARG A 76 1.27 20.56 4.97
CA ARG A 76 1.37 21.05 6.35
C ARG A 76 0.13 21.83 6.77
N ALA A 77 -0.39 22.71 5.90
CA ALA A 77 -1.60 23.48 6.17
C ALA A 77 -2.83 22.57 6.38
N ALA A 78 -2.86 21.43 5.70
CA ALA A 78 -3.88 20.39 5.87
C ALA A 78 -3.69 19.55 7.15
N GLY A 79 -2.58 19.73 7.89
CA GLY A 79 -2.28 18.93 9.08
C GLY A 79 -1.87 17.48 8.79
N LEU A 80 -1.54 17.16 7.54
CA LEU A 80 -1.26 15.79 7.10
C LEU A 80 0.24 15.43 7.13
N ARG A 81 1.14 16.42 7.14
CA ARG A 81 2.59 16.16 7.12
C ARG A 81 3.05 15.51 8.42
N LEU A 82 3.56 14.29 8.32
CA LEU A 82 4.10 13.56 9.45
C LEU A 82 5.50 14.05 9.86
N ALA A 83 5.72 14.11 11.17
CA ALA A 83 7.05 14.21 11.74
C ALA A 83 7.84 12.93 11.45
N ALA A 84 9.18 13.02 11.39
CA ALA A 84 10.00 11.86 11.04
C ALA A 84 9.76 10.62 11.94
N PRO A 85 9.60 10.75 13.27
CA PRO A 85 9.31 9.60 14.13
C PRO A 85 7.95 8.95 13.86
N ASP A 86 7.01 9.68 13.26
CA ASP A 86 5.64 9.20 12.99
C ASP A 86 5.47 8.57 11.61
N ARG A 87 6.49 8.65 10.76
CA ARG A 87 6.44 8.02 9.45
C ARG A 87 6.56 6.50 9.59
N PRO A 88 5.89 5.75 8.70
CA PRO A 88 6.10 4.31 8.62
C PRO A 88 7.56 3.99 8.29
N GLY A 89 8.07 2.90 8.86
CA GLY A 89 9.32 2.29 8.48
C GLY A 89 9.20 1.49 7.19
N SER A 90 10.27 0.75 6.88
CA SER A 90 10.30 -0.17 5.75
C SER A 90 9.40 -1.38 5.99
N TRP A 91 8.86 -1.93 4.90
CA TRP A 91 8.24 -3.24 4.92
C TRP A 91 9.32 -4.32 5.06
N GLU A 92 9.12 -5.22 6.01
CA GLU A 92 9.94 -6.39 6.26
C GLU A 92 9.13 -7.64 5.92
N GLU A 93 9.73 -8.58 5.20
CA GLU A 93 9.12 -9.87 4.88
C GLU A 93 9.16 -10.77 6.11
N VAL A 94 8.00 -11.30 6.51
CA VAL A 94 7.85 -12.17 7.69
C VAL A 94 7.48 -13.61 7.32
N GLY A 95 7.13 -13.85 6.07
CA GLY A 95 6.81 -15.18 5.56
C GLY A 95 6.60 -15.18 4.06
N ARG A 96 6.97 -16.29 3.40
CA ARG A 96 6.78 -16.50 1.97
C ARG A 96 6.43 -17.95 1.69
N TRP A 97 5.49 -18.14 0.78
CA TRP A 97 5.08 -19.43 0.25
C TRP A 97 5.05 -19.34 -1.27
N SER A 98 6.02 -19.98 -1.91
CA SER A 98 6.14 -20.02 -3.37
C SER A 98 5.62 -21.34 -3.88
N ALA A 99 4.64 -21.30 -4.79
CA ALA A 99 3.99 -22.48 -5.35
C ALA A 99 3.59 -23.54 -4.29
N PRO A 100 2.85 -23.16 -3.22
CA PRO A 100 2.55 -24.06 -2.10
C PRO A 100 1.70 -25.29 -2.47
N GLY A 101 1.14 -25.36 -3.68
CA GLY A 101 0.30 -26.45 -4.17
C GLY A 101 -1.11 -26.49 -3.56
N SER A 102 -1.28 -25.83 -2.41
CA SER A 102 -2.55 -25.59 -1.72
C SER A 102 -2.48 -24.25 -0.99
N ARG A 103 -3.63 -23.70 -0.59
CA ARG A 103 -3.67 -22.44 0.17
C ARG A 103 -2.85 -22.57 1.46
N PRO A 104 -1.88 -21.68 1.71
CA PRO A 104 -1.15 -21.65 2.97
C PRO A 104 -2.05 -21.53 4.19
N ASP A 105 -1.75 -22.31 5.24
CA ASP A 105 -2.37 -22.14 6.55
C ASP A 105 -1.66 -21.02 7.32
N LEU A 106 -2.30 -19.85 7.31
CA LEU A 106 -1.80 -18.66 8.00
C LEU A 106 -2.11 -18.67 9.51
N GLY A 107 -2.93 -19.59 10.02
CA GLY A 107 -3.28 -19.66 11.44
C GLY A 107 -2.11 -20.02 12.35
N SER A 108 -1.07 -20.67 11.80
CA SER A 108 0.19 -20.88 12.53
C SER A 108 0.97 -19.57 12.78
N MET A 109 0.56 -18.47 12.14
CA MET A 109 1.17 -17.13 12.25
C MET A 109 0.29 -16.14 13.03
N ASP A 110 -0.65 -16.59 13.87
CA ASP A 110 -1.57 -15.72 14.63
C ASP A 110 -0.88 -14.58 15.41
N LEU A 111 0.38 -14.79 15.85
CA LEU A 111 1.17 -13.76 16.54
C LEU A 111 1.67 -12.63 15.61
N VAL A 112 1.58 -12.83 14.29
CA VAL A 112 2.13 -11.96 13.25
C VAL A 112 1.01 -11.46 12.32
N LEU A 113 0.05 -12.32 11.98
CA LEU A 113 -1.04 -12.02 11.06
C LEU A 113 -2.36 -11.82 11.82
N PRO A 114 -2.99 -10.65 11.70
CA PRO A 114 -4.31 -10.42 12.27
C PRO A 114 -5.37 -11.39 11.74
N GLY A 115 -6.28 -11.85 12.62
CA GLY A 115 -7.32 -12.83 12.24
C GLY A 115 -8.27 -12.36 11.13
N ASP A 116 -8.57 -11.06 11.06
CA ASP A 116 -9.35 -10.46 9.96
C ASP A 116 -8.61 -10.52 8.62
N LEU A 117 -7.28 -10.36 8.65
CA LEU A 117 -6.44 -10.51 7.46
C LEU A 117 -6.40 -11.97 7.00
N ALA A 118 -6.29 -12.91 7.93
CA ALA A 118 -6.35 -14.34 7.64
C ALA A 118 -7.73 -14.77 7.11
N GLU A 119 -8.81 -14.18 7.64
CA GLU A 119 -10.18 -14.37 7.15
C GLU A 119 -10.33 -13.82 5.71
N ALA A 120 -9.87 -12.59 5.45
CA ALA A 120 -9.89 -12.01 4.10
C ALA A 120 -9.11 -12.88 3.10
N PHE A 121 -7.99 -13.46 3.52
CA PHE A 121 -7.17 -14.34 2.68
C PHE A 121 -7.90 -15.62 2.25
N GLN A 122 -8.90 -16.10 3.02
CA GLN A 122 -9.70 -17.26 2.62
C GLN A 122 -10.53 -16.99 1.36
N GLY A 123 -10.86 -15.73 1.09
CA GLY A 123 -11.54 -15.31 -0.12
C GLY A 123 -10.66 -15.28 -1.37
N VAL A 124 -9.33 -15.41 -1.22
CA VAL A 124 -8.43 -15.40 -2.38
C VAL A 124 -8.55 -16.71 -3.14
N ASP A 125 -8.87 -16.62 -4.42
CA ASP A 125 -8.87 -17.72 -5.38
C ASP A 125 -7.73 -17.52 -6.39
N ALA A 126 -6.87 -18.52 -6.48
CA ALA A 126 -5.62 -18.48 -7.23
C ALA A 126 -5.16 -19.91 -7.57
N ARG A 127 -4.23 -20.04 -8.51
CA ARG A 127 -3.55 -21.32 -8.75
C ARG A 127 -2.43 -21.50 -7.74
N TRP A 128 -2.72 -22.21 -6.65
CA TRP A 128 -1.74 -22.42 -5.57
C TRP A 128 -0.44 -23.11 -5.99
N ALA A 129 -0.39 -23.73 -7.17
CA ALA A 129 0.82 -24.35 -7.74
C ALA A 129 1.75 -23.35 -8.46
N SER A 130 1.34 -22.11 -8.69
CA SER A 130 2.13 -21.06 -9.38
C SER A 130 2.29 -19.79 -8.56
N VAL A 131 1.36 -19.52 -7.64
CA VAL A 131 1.31 -18.27 -6.87
C VAL A 131 2.46 -18.11 -5.87
N ASP A 132 2.88 -16.85 -5.70
CA ASP A 132 3.68 -16.40 -4.56
C ASP A 132 2.76 -15.70 -3.54
N VAL A 133 2.77 -16.20 -2.31
CA VAL A 133 2.15 -15.52 -1.16
C VAL A 133 3.26 -14.97 -0.28
N VAL A 134 3.21 -13.68 0.04
CA VAL A 134 4.22 -13.03 0.88
C VAL A 134 3.54 -12.19 1.95
N ALA A 135 3.92 -12.44 3.20
CA ALA A 135 3.51 -11.66 4.36
C ALA A 135 4.56 -10.61 4.68
N PHE A 136 4.10 -9.39 4.94
CA PHE A 136 4.93 -8.27 5.34
C PHE A 136 4.39 -7.61 6.60
N HIS A 137 5.30 -7.02 7.37
CA HIS A 137 4.95 -6.06 8.41
C HIS A 137 5.82 -4.80 8.28
N ARG A 138 5.36 -3.69 8.87
CA ARG A 138 6.20 -2.51 9.10
C ARG A 138 5.79 -1.79 10.36
N LEU A 139 6.75 -1.18 11.04
CA LEU A 139 6.49 -0.33 12.19
C LEU A 139 5.98 1.05 11.75
N VAL A 140 5.00 1.58 12.47
CA VAL A 140 4.49 2.94 12.36
C VAL A 140 4.62 3.62 13.72
N SER A 141 5.19 4.83 13.75
CA SER A 141 5.48 5.55 14.99
C SER A 141 6.24 4.74 16.06
N GLN A 142 7.03 3.73 15.65
CA GLN A 142 7.78 2.81 16.51
C GLN A 142 6.92 2.09 17.58
N ARG A 143 5.60 2.02 17.39
CA ARG A 143 4.64 1.56 18.40
C ARG A 143 3.54 0.65 17.87
N TRP A 144 3.36 0.64 16.55
CA TRP A 144 2.26 -0.07 15.89
C TRP A 144 2.83 -0.81 14.70
N ALA A 145 2.24 -1.95 14.35
CA ALA A 145 2.54 -2.64 13.11
C ALA A 145 1.39 -2.47 12.11
N GLU A 146 1.73 -2.17 10.86
CA GLU A 146 0.87 -2.49 9.72
C GLU A 146 1.30 -3.85 9.18
N VAL A 147 0.34 -4.63 8.72
CA VAL A 147 0.56 -5.98 8.18
C VAL A 147 -0.10 -6.08 6.82
N ALA A 148 0.59 -6.71 5.87
CA ALA A 148 0.11 -6.92 4.53
C ALA A 148 0.35 -8.37 4.08
N LEU A 149 -0.59 -8.92 3.32
CA LEU A 149 -0.42 -10.12 2.51
C LEU A 149 -0.47 -9.71 1.05
N VAL A 150 0.51 -10.17 0.29
CA VAL A 150 0.55 -10.00 -1.16
C VAL A 150 0.46 -11.38 -1.78
N VAL A 151 -0.51 -11.54 -2.66
CA VAL A 151 -0.71 -12.74 -3.47
C VAL A 151 -0.46 -12.34 -4.91
N ASP A 152 0.57 -12.92 -5.52
CA ASP A 152 1.03 -12.60 -6.86
C ASP A 152 0.99 -13.88 -7.71
N ASP A 153 0.23 -13.86 -8.80
CA ASP A 153 0.08 -14.99 -9.73
C ASP A 153 0.09 -14.48 -11.16
N ASP A 154 1.11 -14.86 -11.93
CA ASP A 154 1.18 -14.57 -13.35
C ASP A 154 0.03 -15.26 -14.14
N GLU A 155 -0.62 -16.27 -13.57
CA GLU A 155 -1.69 -17.03 -14.22
C GLU A 155 -3.12 -16.63 -13.82
N GLY A 156 -3.27 -15.71 -12.85
CA GLY A 156 -4.57 -15.19 -12.43
C GLY A 156 -4.89 -15.39 -10.94
N VAL A 157 -5.13 -14.28 -10.24
CA VAL A 157 -5.62 -14.21 -8.86
C VAL A 157 -6.84 -13.29 -8.76
N VAL A 158 -7.85 -13.72 -8.02
CA VAL A 158 -9.05 -12.94 -7.74
C VAL A 158 -9.42 -13.02 -6.26
N LEU A 159 -10.05 -11.98 -5.74
CA LEU A 159 -10.65 -11.99 -4.41
C LEU A 159 -12.15 -12.22 -4.55
N VAL A 160 -12.65 -13.26 -3.89
CA VAL A 160 -14.04 -13.69 -3.91
C VAL A 160 -14.64 -13.57 -2.52
N GLY A 161 -15.88 -13.10 -2.45
CA GLY A 161 -16.62 -12.94 -1.20
C GLY A 161 -16.39 -11.60 -0.51
N ASP A 162 -16.91 -11.51 0.71
CA ASP A 162 -16.87 -10.27 1.49
C ASP A 162 -15.51 -10.09 2.18
N VAL A 163 -15.08 -8.84 2.27
CA VAL A 163 -13.85 -8.45 2.97
C VAL A 163 -14.22 -8.00 4.39
N PRO A 164 -13.62 -8.60 5.44
CA PRO A 164 -13.81 -8.17 6.81
C PRO A 164 -13.57 -6.67 7.01
N ALA A 165 -14.40 -6.07 7.87
CA ALA A 165 -14.25 -4.66 8.21
C ALA A 165 -12.87 -4.40 8.83
N GLY A 166 -12.12 -3.47 8.26
CA GLY A 166 -10.75 -3.15 8.71
C GLY A 166 -9.65 -3.71 7.82
N VAL A 167 -9.96 -4.59 6.86
CA VAL A 167 -9.01 -5.00 5.82
C VAL A 167 -9.18 -4.12 4.59
N GLU A 168 -8.11 -3.43 4.21
CA GLU A 168 -8.00 -2.76 2.91
C GLU A 168 -7.56 -3.76 1.84
N VAL A 169 -8.16 -3.68 0.65
CA VAL A 169 -7.80 -4.53 -0.50
C VAL A 169 -7.37 -3.68 -1.68
N ARG A 170 -6.32 -4.11 -2.38
CA ARG A 170 -5.98 -3.64 -3.74
C ARG A 170 -5.83 -4.84 -4.67
N CYS A 171 -6.60 -4.83 -5.76
CA CYS A 171 -6.38 -5.75 -6.87
C CYS A 171 -5.68 -4.98 -8.00
N HIS A 172 -4.61 -5.55 -8.54
CA HIS A 172 -3.87 -5.01 -9.68
C HIS A 172 -4.11 -5.92 -10.88
N GLY A 173 -5.24 -5.70 -11.54
CA GLY A 173 -5.74 -6.61 -12.57
C GLY A 173 -6.05 -7.98 -11.98
N ASP A 174 -5.70 -9.01 -12.73
CA ASP A 174 -5.74 -10.42 -12.34
C ASP A 174 -4.38 -10.94 -11.88
N GLN A 175 -3.37 -10.09 -11.70
CA GLN A 175 -2.00 -10.56 -11.39
C GLN A 175 -1.67 -10.49 -9.90
N MET A 176 -2.30 -9.58 -9.16
CA MET A 176 -1.95 -9.37 -7.76
C MET A 176 -3.13 -8.92 -6.91
N VAL A 177 -3.22 -9.48 -5.71
CA VAL A 177 -4.08 -9.01 -4.61
C VAL A 177 -3.21 -8.63 -3.42
N GLU A 178 -3.36 -7.38 -2.95
CA GLU A 178 -2.81 -6.90 -1.68
C GLU A 178 -3.94 -6.83 -0.65
N LEU A 179 -3.81 -7.55 0.46
CA LEU A 179 -4.65 -7.43 1.64
C LEU A 179 -3.85 -6.73 2.73
N LEU A 180 -4.40 -5.73 3.39
CA LEU A 180 -3.67 -4.92 4.37
C LEU A 180 -4.56 -4.51 5.53
N THR A 181 -4.06 -4.63 6.76
CA THR A 181 -4.74 -4.08 7.94
C THR A 181 -4.00 -2.84 8.43
N PRO A 182 -4.58 -1.64 8.32
CA PRO A 182 -3.98 -0.43 8.88
C PRO A 182 -4.19 -0.40 10.40
N ARG A 183 -3.11 -0.16 11.16
CA ARG A 183 -3.11 0.09 12.61
C ARG A 183 -3.77 -1.00 13.47
N ARG A 184 -2.96 -1.85 14.09
CA ARG A 184 -3.38 -2.55 15.31
C ARG A 184 -2.58 -2.11 16.53
N ARG A 185 -3.30 -1.98 17.64
CA ARG A 185 -2.73 -1.83 18.98
C ARG A 185 -2.05 -3.15 19.31
N GLU A 186 -0.73 -3.17 19.48
CA GLU A 186 -0.11 -4.32 20.15
C GLU A 186 -0.76 -4.43 21.53
N ALA A 187 -1.36 -5.59 21.82
CA ALA A 187 -1.83 -5.88 23.16
C ALA A 187 -0.60 -5.88 24.07
N ARG A 188 -0.57 -4.94 25.02
CA ARG A 188 0.37 -4.99 26.15
C ARG A 188 0.08 -6.19 27.03
#